data_AF-A0A959AMW8-F1
#
_entry.id   AF-A0A959AMW8-F1
#
_cell.length_a   1.000
_cell.length_b   1.000
_cell.length_c   1.000
_cell.angle_alpha   90.00
_cell.angle_beta   90.00
_cell.angle_gamma   90.00
#
_symmetry.space_group_name_H-M   'P 1'
#
loop_
_entity.id
_entity.type
_entity.pdbx_description
1 polymer ?
#
loop_
_entity_poly.entity_id
_entity_poly.type
_entity_poly.pdbx_seq_one_letter_code
_entity_poly.pdbx_strand_id
1 'polypeptide(L)'
;MVKLDQFKSILYKILTNNTDFKSGIQILVDSFFSETDSFNRLSICHSALSHIKEYYEYLILKNDINIVGYLQILDASLLLVDQLFNEVKNMKTNSAVVSFSTYQAVIDVYMLDRKLCERKKNELHKKVSDRKHIDQSQTGGQSSNRQNRRTCSRCWGRGSILCPTCQGTGTAIRNGYPKGCARCNMACEIQCFICNGKGYH
;
A
#
# COMPACT_ATOMS: atom_id res chain seq x y z
N MET A 1 13.97 -5.45 -28.25
CA MET A 1 13.79 -6.11 -26.92
C MET A 1 14.58 -5.46 -25.79
N VAL A 2 15.78 -4.88 -26.02
CA VAL A 2 16.64 -4.25 -24.97
C VAL A 2 15.95 -3.17 -24.10
N LYS A 3 14.98 -2.43 -24.66
CA LYS A 3 14.29 -1.35 -23.93
C LYS A 3 13.36 -1.87 -22.82
N LEU A 4 12.80 -3.09 -22.93
CA LEU A 4 11.88 -3.62 -21.91
C LEU A 4 12.62 -4.03 -20.62
N ASP A 5 13.83 -4.57 -20.75
CA ASP A 5 14.63 -4.98 -19.59
C ASP A 5 15.18 -3.77 -18.84
N GLN A 6 15.52 -2.69 -19.54
CA GLN A 6 15.84 -1.39 -18.93
C GLN A 6 14.64 -0.80 -18.20
N PHE A 7 13.44 -0.86 -18.79
CA PHE A 7 12.19 -0.44 -18.14
C PHE A 7 12.00 -1.17 -16.81
N LYS A 8 12.09 -2.51 -16.83
CA LYS A 8 11.95 -3.36 -15.64
C LYS A 8 12.99 -3.04 -14.58
N SER A 9 14.24 -2.81 -14.97
CA SER A 9 15.32 -2.48 -14.03
C SER A 9 15.10 -1.13 -13.34
N ILE A 10 14.66 -0.10 -14.09
CA ILE A 10 14.37 1.23 -13.52
C ILE A 10 13.15 1.16 -12.62
N LEU A 11 12.08 0.50 -13.07
CA LEU A 11 10.87 0.30 -12.27
C LEU A 11 11.21 -0.40 -10.95
N TYR A 12 11.99 -1.48 -11.00
CA TYR A 12 12.44 -2.20 -9.81
C TYR A 12 13.21 -1.29 -8.84
N LYS A 13 14.15 -0.45 -9.34
CA LYS A 13 14.89 0.51 -8.51
C LYS A 13 13.98 1.52 -7.82
N ILE A 14 12.98 2.04 -8.53
CA ILE A 14 11.98 2.99 -7.99
C ILE A 14 11.17 2.31 -6.88
N LEU A 15 10.75 1.08 -7.12
CA LEU A 15 9.96 0.27 -6.20
C LEU A 15 10.75 -0.11 -4.93
N THR A 16 12.05 -0.41 -5.05
CA THR A 16 12.87 -0.84 -3.92
C THR A 16 13.46 0.30 -3.08
N ASN A 17 13.66 1.49 -3.66
CA ASN A 17 14.38 2.57 -2.97
C ASN A 17 13.49 3.50 -2.14
N ASN A 18 12.17 3.33 -2.14
CA ASN A 18 11.22 4.12 -1.32
C ASN A 18 11.32 5.65 -1.53
N THR A 19 12.04 6.11 -2.55
CA THR A 19 12.12 7.50 -2.98
C THR A 19 10.89 7.84 -3.81
N ASP A 20 10.41 9.08 -3.68
CA ASP A 20 9.20 9.65 -4.31
C ASP A 20 8.77 8.91 -5.60
N PHE A 21 7.88 7.94 -5.42
CA PHE A 21 7.45 7.00 -6.45
C PHE A 21 6.93 7.73 -7.70
N LYS A 22 6.31 8.89 -7.48
CA LYS A 22 5.81 9.77 -8.52
C LYS A 22 6.95 10.31 -9.40
N SER A 23 8.04 10.77 -8.80
CA SER A 23 9.22 11.26 -9.53
C SER A 23 9.89 10.14 -10.32
N GLY A 24 9.98 8.95 -9.73
CA GLY A 24 10.54 7.77 -10.40
C GLY A 24 9.75 7.38 -11.64
N ILE A 25 8.43 7.29 -11.52
CA ILE A 25 7.53 7.01 -12.64
C ILE A 25 7.65 8.09 -13.72
N GLN A 26 7.71 9.38 -13.34
CA GLN A 26 7.86 10.48 -14.29
C GLN A 26 9.18 10.38 -15.09
N ILE A 27 10.31 10.08 -14.44
CA ILE A 27 11.59 9.86 -15.12
C ILE A 27 11.48 8.69 -16.12
N LEU A 28 10.74 7.65 -15.75
CA LEU A 28 10.47 6.50 -16.60
C LEU A 28 9.66 6.88 -17.85
N VAL A 29 8.63 7.71 -17.68
CA VAL A 29 7.85 8.27 -18.79
C VAL A 29 8.76 9.11 -19.69
N ASP A 30 9.45 10.10 -19.13
CA ASP A 30 10.25 11.05 -19.91
C ASP A 30 11.36 10.35 -20.71
N SER A 31 11.99 9.33 -20.11
CA SER A 31 13.07 8.55 -20.74
C SER A 31 12.56 7.64 -21.87
N PHE A 32 11.34 7.10 -21.78
CA PHE A 32 10.80 6.20 -22.79
C PHE A 32 10.06 6.93 -23.92
N PHE A 33 9.42 8.05 -23.60
CA PHE A 33 8.60 8.82 -24.54
C PHE A 33 9.42 9.69 -25.48
N SER A 34 10.66 10.04 -25.13
CA SER A 34 11.54 10.84 -25.99
C SER A 34 12.08 10.08 -27.21
N GLU A 35 12.10 8.75 -27.21
CA GLU A 35 12.83 7.96 -28.23
C GLU A 35 12.01 6.92 -29.01
N THR A 36 10.69 6.85 -28.85
CA THR A 36 9.88 5.79 -29.47
C THR A 36 8.82 6.34 -30.41
N ASP A 37 8.60 5.64 -31.53
CA ASP A 37 7.48 5.93 -32.44
C ASP A 37 6.14 5.62 -31.75
N SER A 38 5.11 6.37 -32.12
CA SER A 38 3.75 6.40 -31.53
C SER A 38 3.16 5.01 -31.26
N PHE A 39 3.28 4.08 -32.19
CA PHE A 39 2.75 2.71 -32.07
C PHE A 39 3.49 1.87 -31.01
N ASN A 40 4.81 2.05 -30.90
CA ASN A 40 5.62 1.35 -29.89
C ASN A 40 5.36 1.88 -28.47
N ARG A 41 5.02 3.17 -28.32
CA ARG A 41 4.67 3.76 -27.03
C ARG A 41 3.50 3.03 -26.38
N LEU A 42 2.45 2.72 -27.14
CA LEU A 42 1.25 2.06 -26.65
C LEU A 42 1.53 0.65 -26.11
N SER A 43 2.26 -0.16 -26.88
CA SER A 43 2.65 -1.52 -26.50
C SER A 43 3.54 -1.53 -25.26
N ILE A 44 4.48 -0.58 -25.17
CA ILE A 44 5.35 -0.41 -24.00
C ILE A 44 4.52 -0.03 -22.77
N CYS A 45 3.53 0.85 -22.91
CA CYS A 45 2.65 1.25 -21.80
C CYS A 45 1.81 0.08 -21.29
N HIS A 46 1.23 -0.71 -22.18
CA HIS A 46 0.47 -1.89 -21.80
C HIS A 46 1.36 -2.89 -21.04
N SER A 47 2.58 -3.14 -21.54
CA SER A 47 3.53 -4.03 -20.87
C SER A 47 4.00 -3.47 -19.51
N ALA A 48 4.23 -2.17 -19.43
CA ALA A 48 4.57 -1.47 -18.19
C ALA A 48 3.48 -1.64 -17.12
N LEU A 49 2.22 -1.38 -17.47
CA LEU A 49 1.07 -1.52 -16.57
C LEU A 49 0.86 -2.97 -16.13
N SER A 50 1.06 -3.93 -17.03
CA SER A 50 1.00 -5.36 -16.70
C SER A 50 2.07 -5.74 -15.66
N HIS A 51 3.31 -5.29 -15.86
CA HIS A 51 4.40 -5.59 -14.92
C HIS A 51 4.27 -4.87 -13.59
N ILE A 52 3.77 -3.63 -13.60
CA ILE A 52 3.39 -2.89 -12.39
C ILE A 52 2.36 -3.73 -11.60
N LYS A 53 1.29 -4.19 -12.27
CA LYS A 53 0.27 -5.03 -11.64
C LYS A 53 0.85 -6.32 -11.05
N GLU A 54 1.60 -7.10 -11.84
CA GLU A 54 2.22 -8.37 -11.41
C GLU A 54 3.13 -8.17 -10.19
N TYR A 55 3.96 -7.13 -10.20
CA TYR A 55 4.86 -6.83 -9.10
C TYR A 55 4.08 -6.48 -7.81
N TYR A 56 2.94 -5.81 -7.93
CA TYR A 56 2.14 -5.46 -6.77
C TYR A 56 1.30 -6.60 -6.23
N GLU A 57 0.75 -7.46 -7.10
CA GLU A 57 0.17 -8.73 -6.66
C GLU A 57 1.19 -9.53 -5.86
N TYR A 58 2.45 -9.56 -6.31
CA TYR A 58 3.56 -10.17 -5.58
C TYR A 58 3.81 -9.50 -4.21
N LEU A 59 3.86 -8.16 -4.13
CA LEU A 59 4.08 -7.46 -2.85
C LEU A 59 2.92 -7.61 -1.86
N ILE A 60 1.67 -7.65 -2.34
CA ILE A 60 0.49 -7.94 -1.52
C ILE A 60 0.59 -9.35 -0.95
N LEU A 61 0.90 -10.35 -1.79
CA LEU A 61 1.07 -11.74 -1.36
C LEU A 61 2.20 -11.90 -0.33
N LYS A 62 3.21 -11.03 -0.37
CA LYS A 62 4.32 -11.00 0.59
C LYS A 62 4.02 -10.25 1.88
N ASN A 63 2.86 -9.60 2.03
CA ASN A 63 2.51 -8.71 3.15
C ASN A 63 3.49 -7.52 3.33
N ASP A 64 4.26 -7.15 2.31
CA ASP A 64 5.26 -6.08 2.41
C ASP A 64 4.65 -4.68 2.22
N ILE A 65 3.38 -4.60 1.77
CA ILE A 65 2.65 -3.35 1.59
C ILE A 65 1.34 -3.37 2.38
N ASN A 66 1.10 -2.33 3.18
CA ASN A 66 -0.20 -2.11 3.80
C ASN A 66 -1.22 -1.52 2.79
N ILE A 67 -2.51 -1.63 3.07
CA ILE A 67 -3.57 -1.19 2.16
C ILE A 67 -3.46 0.29 1.72
N VAL A 68 -2.82 1.13 2.55
CA VAL A 68 -2.60 2.55 2.24
C VAL A 68 -1.52 2.71 1.16
N GLY A 69 -0.42 1.95 1.25
CA GLY A 69 0.62 1.95 0.21
C GLY A 69 0.06 1.46 -1.13
N TYR A 70 -0.77 0.41 -1.12
CA TYR A 70 -1.42 -0.08 -2.35
C TYR A 70 -2.31 0.99 -3.01
N LEU A 71 -3.06 1.77 -2.23
CA LEU A 71 -3.89 2.85 -2.74
C LEU A 71 -3.06 4.00 -3.35
N GLN A 72 -1.96 4.41 -2.71
CA GLN A 72 -1.07 5.46 -3.24
C GLN A 72 -0.46 5.08 -4.59
N ILE A 73 -0.16 3.79 -4.74
CA ILE A 73 0.38 3.20 -5.95
C ILE A 73 -0.67 3.13 -7.06
N LEU A 74 -1.90 2.73 -6.73
CA LEU A 74 -3.03 2.76 -7.65
C LEU A 74 -3.26 4.19 -8.17
N ASP A 75 -3.22 5.18 -7.29
CA ASP A 75 -3.37 6.59 -7.69
C ASP A 75 -2.25 7.04 -8.65
N ALA A 76 -0.99 6.67 -8.38
CA ALA A 76 0.13 6.98 -9.27
C ALA A 76 0.03 6.25 -10.62
N SER A 77 -0.45 5.00 -10.62
CA SER A 77 -0.65 4.22 -11.85
C SER A 77 -1.80 4.79 -12.69
N LEU A 78 -2.89 5.23 -12.07
CA LEU A 78 -3.99 5.89 -12.77
C LEU A 78 -3.55 7.23 -13.38
N LEU A 79 -2.72 8.01 -12.68
CA LEU A 79 -2.15 9.24 -13.21
C LEU A 79 -1.31 8.97 -14.47
N LEU A 80 -0.51 7.90 -14.45
CA LEU A 80 0.27 7.47 -15.60
C LEU A 80 -0.64 7.12 -16.78
N VAL A 81 -1.68 6.30 -16.55
CA VAL A 81 -2.64 5.91 -17.58
C VAL A 81 -3.33 7.14 -18.19
N ASP A 82 -3.70 8.12 -17.37
CA ASP A 82 -4.38 9.34 -17.82
C ASP A 82 -3.45 10.25 -18.65
N GLN A 83 -2.19 10.41 -18.26
CA GLN A 83 -1.18 11.11 -19.05
C GLN A 83 -0.98 10.45 -20.42
N LEU A 84 -0.86 9.11 -20.43
CA LEU A 84 -0.71 8.32 -21.64
C LEU A 84 -1.92 8.43 -22.55
N PHE A 85 -3.12 8.41 -21.97
CA PHE A 85 -4.36 8.58 -22.70
C PHE A 85 -4.43 9.94 -23.40
N ASN A 86 -4.04 11.00 -22.70
CA ASN A 86 -4.02 12.35 -23.26
C ASN A 86 -3.01 12.50 -24.41
N GLU A 87 -1.83 11.88 -24.29
CA GLU A 87 -0.84 11.81 -25.37
C GLU A 87 -1.39 11.08 -26.60
N VAL A 88 -2.01 9.91 -26.41
CA VAL A 88 -2.62 9.12 -27.50
C VAL A 88 -3.76 9.88 -28.17
N LYS A 89 -4.58 10.61 -27.39
CA LYS A 89 -5.66 11.45 -27.91
C LYS A 89 -5.16 12.57 -28.81
N ASN A 90 -3.98 13.10 -28.53
CA ASN A 90 -3.35 14.14 -29.36
C ASN A 90 -2.76 13.57 -30.65
N MET A 91 -2.51 12.25 -30.73
CA MET A 91 -2.10 11.57 -31.95
C MET A 91 -3.33 11.36 -32.85
N LYS A 92 -3.54 12.27 -33.82
CA LYS A 92 -4.61 12.23 -34.84
C LYS A 92 -4.51 11.02 -35.79
N THR A 93 -4.64 9.80 -35.28
CA THR A 93 -4.57 8.56 -36.08
C THR A 93 -5.80 7.69 -35.85
N ASN A 94 -6.30 7.06 -36.92
CA ASN A 94 -7.48 6.17 -36.85
C ASN A 94 -7.23 4.91 -35.99
N SER A 95 -5.97 4.55 -35.72
CA SER A 95 -5.56 3.46 -34.82
C SER A 95 -5.81 3.77 -33.33
N ALA A 96 -6.08 5.04 -32.97
CA ALA A 96 -6.31 5.45 -31.59
C ALA A 96 -7.63 4.87 -31.03
N VAL A 97 -8.64 4.65 -31.87
CA VAL A 97 -10.01 4.24 -31.45
C VAL A 97 -10.04 2.84 -30.81
N VAL A 98 -9.34 1.86 -31.37
CA VAL A 98 -9.24 0.49 -30.80
C VAL A 98 -8.38 0.47 -29.53
N SER A 99 -7.40 1.37 -29.47
CA SER A 99 -6.58 1.58 -28.29
C SER A 99 -7.43 2.09 -27.13
N PHE A 100 -8.34 3.03 -27.40
CA PHE A 100 -9.18 3.69 -26.40
C PHE A 100 -10.11 2.76 -25.62
N SER A 101 -10.76 1.79 -26.26
CA SER A 101 -11.62 0.82 -25.55
C SER A 101 -10.83 -0.09 -24.62
N THR A 102 -9.61 -0.44 -25.00
CA THR A 102 -8.70 -1.24 -24.17
C THR A 102 -8.20 -0.43 -22.97
N TYR A 103 -7.86 0.86 -23.17
CA TYR A 103 -7.51 1.77 -22.07
C TYR A 103 -8.66 1.94 -21.08
N GLN A 104 -9.88 2.14 -21.58
CA GLN A 104 -11.05 2.30 -20.71
C GLN A 104 -11.28 1.04 -19.86
N ALA A 105 -11.16 -0.15 -20.44
CA ALA A 105 -11.29 -1.40 -19.70
C ALA A 105 -10.23 -1.55 -18.59
N VAL A 106 -8.99 -1.13 -18.84
CA VAL A 106 -7.92 -1.13 -17.81
C VAL A 106 -8.26 -0.15 -16.70
N ILE A 107 -8.69 1.08 -17.03
CA ILE A 107 -9.12 2.08 -16.03
C ILE A 107 -10.27 1.52 -15.19
N ASP A 108 -11.26 0.90 -15.82
CA ASP A 108 -12.43 0.36 -15.13
C ASP A 108 -12.05 -0.74 -14.13
N VAL A 109 -11.12 -1.63 -14.48
CA VAL A 109 -10.57 -2.64 -13.57
C VAL A 109 -9.84 -2.00 -12.39
N TYR A 110 -8.99 -1.01 -12.66
CA TYR A 110 -8.25 -0.28 -11.60
C TYR A 110 -9.20 0.47 -10.65
N MET A 111 -10.25 1.08 -11.19
CA MET A 111 -11.28 1.76 -10.41
C MET A 111 -12.12 0.79 -9.57
N LEU A 112 -12.35 -0.43 -10.08
CA LEU A 112 -13.00 -1.51 -9.32
C LEU A 112 -12.11 -1.93 -8.12
N ASP A 113 -10.82 -2.16 -8.37
CA ASP A 113 -9.85 -2.56 -7.34
C ASP A 113 -9.69 -1.50 -6.26
N ARG A 114 -9.68 -0.21 -6.65
CA ARG A 114 -9.71 0.91 -5.71
C ARG A 114 -10.93 0.86 -4.80
N LYS A 115 -12.14 0.70 -5.36
CA LYS A 115 -13.38 0.60 -4.58
C LYS A 115 -13.36 -0.57 -3.60
N LEU A 116 -12.83 -1.72 -4.02
CA LEU A 116 -12.67 -2.88 -3.15
C LEU A 116 -11.71 -2.59 -1.99
N CYS A 117 -10.59 -1.92 -2.26
CA CYS A 117 -9.62 -1.55 -1.23
C CYS A 117 -10.18 -0.52 -0.25
N GLU A 118 -10.91 0.48 -0.72
CA GLU A 118 -11.58 1.47 0.14
C GLU A 118 -12.63 0.81 1.04
N ARG A 119 -13.43 -0.13 0.52
CA ARG A 119 -14.38 -0.91 1.34
C ARG A 119 -13.66 -1.67 2.44
N LYS A 120 -12.60 -2.41 2.10
CA LYS A 120 -11.82 -3.20 3.07
C LYS A 120 -11.13 -2.33 4.12
N LYS A 121 -10.63 -1.15 3.74
CA LYS A 121 -10.11 -0.12 4.66
C LYS A 121 -11.20 0.33 5.64
N ASN A 122 -12.40 0.62 5.15
CA ASN A 122 -13.51 1.06 6.00
C ASN A 122 -13.98 -0.04 6.96
N GLU A 123 -14.03 -1.30 6.52
CA GLU A 123 -14.33 -2.45 7.37
C GLU A 123 -13.31 -2.61 8.50
N LEU A 124 -12.01 -2.45 8.21
CA LEU A 124 -10.96 -2.48 9.22
C LEU A 124 -11.12 -1.34 10.23
N HIS A 125 -11.41 -0.11 9.78
CA HIS A 125 -11.69 1.01 10.66
C HIS A 125 -12.90 0.77 11.56
N LYS A 126 -13.98 0.20 11.01
CA LYS A 126 -15.19 -0.15 11.78
C LYS A 126 -14.88 -1.19 12.86
N LYS A 127 -14.16 -2.26 12.53
CA LYS A 127 -13.72 -3.29 13.50
C LYS A 127 -12.88 -2.71 14.65
N VAL A 128 -12.04 -1.73 14.36
CA VAL A 128 -11.24 -1.03 15.39
C VAL A 128 -12.12 -0.14 16.26
N SER A 129 -13.14 0.51 15.69
CA SER A 129 -14.10 1.33 16.44
C SER A 129 -14.99 0.49 17.35
N ASP A 130 -15.52 -0.63 16.86
CA ASP A 130 -16.43 -1.49 17.61
C ASP A 130 -15.74 -2.12 18.84
N ARG A 131 -14.45 -2.45 18.74
CA ARG A 131 -13.64 -2.92 19.88
C ARG A 131 -13.53 -1.88 21.01
N LYS A 132 -13.55 -0.58 20.69
CA LYS A 132 -13.47 0.48 21.73
C LYS A 132 -14.75 0.60 22.57
N HIS A 133 -15.90 0.16 22.05
CA HIS A 133 -17.18 0.25 22.76
C HIS A 133 -17.44 -0.94 23.71
N ILE A 134 -16.83 -2.10 23.45
CA ILE A 134 -16.99 -3.30 24.30
C ILE A 134 -16.23 -3.13 25.63
N ASP A 135 -15.08 -2.46 25.63
CA ASP A 135 -14.30 -2.22 26.86
C ASP A 135 -14.94 -1.20 27.82
N GLN A 136 -15.94 -0.42 27.37
CA GLN A 136 -16.63 0.56 28.22
C GLN A 136 -17.93 0.04 28.85
N SER A 137 -18.40 -1.15 28.47
CA SER A 137 -19.71 -1.68 28.91
C SER A 137 -19.62 -2.85 29.90
N GLN A 138 -18.42 -3.24 30.37
CA GLN A 138 -18.21 -4.27 31.41
C GLN A 138 -17.61 -3.75 32.73
N THR A 139 -17.91 -2.52 33.15
CA THR A 139 -17.64 -2.06 34.54
C THR A 139 -18.90 -1.55 35.24
N GLY A 140 -20.02 -2.26 35.04
CA GLY A 140 -21.23 -2.11 35.85
C GLY A 140 -21.24 -3.15 36.97
N GLY A 141 -20.42 -2.93 38.00
CA GLY A 141 -20.30 -3.84 39.15
C GLY A 141 -19.54 -3.19 40.29
N GLN A 142 -20.30 -2.57 41.19
CA GLN A 142 -19.97 -2.00 42.49
C GLN A 142 -18.61 -2.41 43.11
N SER A 143 -17.73 -1.44 43.34
CA SER A 143 -17.02 -1.30 44.62
C SER A 143 -16.35 0.07 44.71
N SER A 144 -16.78 0.84 45.69
CA SER A 144 -16.21 2.12 46.12
C SER A 144 -14.78 1.94 46.62
N ASN A 145 -13.83 1.93 45.69
CA ASN A 145 -12.42 2.21 45.98
C ASN A 145 -11.74 2.71 44.69
N ARG A 146 -12.21 3.85 44.17
CA ARG A 146 -11.54 4.58 43.07
C ARG A 146 -10.25 5.20 43.59
N GLN A 147 -9.28 4.35 43.90
CA GLN A 147 -7.88 4.77 43.94
C GLN A 147 -7.50 5.18 42.51
N ASN A 148 -6.91 6.36 42.38
CA ASN A 148 -6.48 7.02 41.13
C ASN A 148 -5.64 6.10 40.23
N ARG A 149 -6.27 5.22 39.44
CA ARG A 149 -5.59 4.48 38.38
C ARG A 149 -5.29 5.45 37.25
N ARG A 150 -4.02 5.86 37.15
CA ARG A 150 -3.54 6.73 36.07
C ARG A 150 -3.39 5.87 34.81
N THR A 151 -3.89 6.37 33.69
CA THR A 151 -3.67 5.75 32.37
C THR A 151 -2.17 5.59 32.14
N CYS A 152 -1.76 4.43 31.64
CA CYS A 152 -0.36 4.17 31.34
C CYS A 152 0.10 5.11 30.22
N SER A 153 1.07 5.96 30.51
CA SER A 153 1.61 6.96 29.57
C SER A 153 2.28 6.33 28.35
N ARG A 154 2.73 5.07 28.45
CA ARG A 154 3.46 4.39 27.38
C ARG A 154 2.56 3.77 26.31
N CYS A 155 1.48 3.11 26.72
CA CYS A 155 0.51 2.53 25.78
C CYS A 155 -0.74 3.39 25.62
N TRP A 156 -0.83 4.52 26.33
CA TRP A 156 -1.95 5.46 26.25
C TRP A 156 -3.29 4.77 26.53
N GLY A 157 -3.29 3.80 27.47
CA GLY A 157 -4.48 3.02 27.82
C GLY A 157 -4.71 1.75 26.99
N ARG A 158 -3.98 1.51 25.90
CA ARG A 158 -4.24 0.37 25.00
C ARG A 158 -3.83 -1.00 25.53
N GLY A 159 -2.92 -1.04 26.51
CA GLY A 159 -2.34 -2.30 27.00
C GLY A 159 -1.29 -2.93 26.07
N SER A 160 -1.28 -2.60 24.78
CA SER A 160 -0.24 -2.98 23.82
C SER A 160 0.53 -1.77 23.26
N ILE A 161 1.73 -2.01 22.74
CA ILE A 161 2.51 -1.05 21.96
C ILE A 161 2.96 -1.70 20.65
N LEU A 162 3.24 -0.90 19.63
CA LEU A 162 3.84 -1.41 18.39
C LEU A 162 5.14 -2.14 18.71
N CYS A 163 5.34 -3.30 18.08
CA CYS A 163 6.56 -4.06 18.24
C CYS A 163 7.75 -3.21 17.76
N PRO A 164 8.72 -2.88 18.62
CA PRO A 164 9.81 -1.98 18.25
C PRO A 164 10.75 -2.60 17.20
N THR A 165 10.71 -3.93 17.05
CA THR A 165 11.56 -4.65 16.09
C THR A 165 11.00 -4.60 14.67
N CYS A 166 9.69 -4.82 14.50
CA CYS A 166 9.06 -4.79 13.17
C CYS A 166 8.32 -3.49 12.88
N GLN A 167 8.21 -2.59 13.86
CA GLN A 167 7.49 -1.32 13.74
C GLN A 167 6.06 -1.48 13.19
N GLY A 168 5.37 -2.57 13.57
CA GLY A 168 4.02 -2.85 13.11
C GLY A 168 3.89 -3.61 11.79
N THR A 169 4.99 -3.95 11.10
CA THR A 169 4.94 -4.72 9.84
C THR A 169 4.73 -6.23 10.05
N GLY A 170 5.08 -6.75 11.23
CA GLY A 170 5.05 -8.18 11.51
C GLY A 170 6.27 -8.95 10.98
N THR A 171 7.15 -8.29 10.22
CA THR A 171 8.36 -8.87 9.63
C THR A 171 9.61 -8.12 10.09
N ALA A 172 10.76 -8.79 10.11
CA ALA A 172 12.05 -8.20 10.41
C ALA A 172 13.12 -8.78 9.47
N ILE A 173 14.08 -7.95 9.06
CA ILE A 173 15.19 -8.38 8.22
C ILE A 173 16.17 -9.18 9.09
N ARG A 174 16.37 -10.45 8.75
CA ARG A 174 17.36 -11.33 9.40
C ARG A 174 18.20 -11.99 8.32
N ASN A 175 19.52 -11.76 8.37
CA ASN A 175 20.48 -12.22 7.36
C ASN A 175 20.12 -11.74 5.94
N GLY A 176 19.61 -10.51 5.79
CA GLY A 176 19.22 -9.95 4.49
C GLY A 176 17.87 -10.43 3.94
N TYR A 177 17.17 -11.34 4.62
CA TYR A 177 15.85 -11.83 4.19
C TYR A 177 14.75 -11.41 5.16
N PRO A 178 13.55 -11.06 4.66
CA PRO A 178 12.38 -10.81 5.51
C PRO A 178 11.95 -12.13 6.15
N LYS A 179 11.87 -12.13 7.49
CA LYS A 179 11.31 -13.24 8.27
C LYS A 179 10.25 -12.70 9.22
N GLY A 180 9.34 -13.58 9.64
CA GLY A 180 8.39 -13.25 10.70
C GLY A 180 9.11 -12.70 11.93
N CYS A 181 8.59 -11.62 12.48
CA CYS A 181 9.22 -10.98 13.63
C CYS A 181 9.08 -11.87 14.86
N ALA A 182 10.19 -12.48 15.30
CA ALA A 182 10.21 -13.39 16.44
C ALA A 182 9.72 -12.73 17.75
N ARG A 183 9.88 -11.41 17.88
CA ARG A 183 9.50 -10.68 19.10
C ARG A 183 8.00 -10.57 19.29
N CYS A 184 7.24 -10.29 18.23
CA CYS A 184 5.78 -10.19 18.29
C CYS A 184 5.08 -11.40 17.66
N ASN A 185 5.83 -12.39 17.19
CA ASN A 185 5.33 -13.54 16.45
C ASN A 185 4.33 -13.14 15.34
N MET A 186 4.71 -12.13 14.55
CA MET A 186 3.88 -11.53 13.48
C MET A 186 2.60 -10.81 13.95
N ALA A 187 2.36 -10.65 15.25
CA ALA A 187 1.18 -9.92 15.77
C ALA A 187 1.27 -8.39 15.64
N CYS A 188 2.41 -7.86 15.15
CA CYS A 188 2.70 -6.43 14.95
C CYS A 188 2.77 -5.57 16.23
N GLU A 189 2.23 -6.05 17.34
CA GLU A 189 2.18 -5.40 18.64
C GLU A 189 2.71 -6.33 19.74
N ILE A 190 3.16 -5.75 20.85
CA ILE A 190 3.58 -6.48 22.06
C ILE A 190 2.89 -5.90 23.29
N GLN A 191 2.74 -6.72 24.32
CA GLN A 191 2.18 -6.28 25.59
C GLN A 191 3.03 -5.15 26.19
N CYS A 192 2.37 -4.08 26.64
CA CYS A 192 3.03 -2.98 27.31
C CYS A 192 3.51 -3.46 28.68
N PHE A 193 4.83 -3.58 28.83
CA PHE A 193 5.48 -4.04 30.06
C PHE A 193 5.27 -3.08 31.25
N ILE A 194 5.03 -1.80 30.99
CA ILE A 194 4.84 -0.78 32.03
C ILE A 194 3.51 -1.01 32.79
N CYS A 195 2.47 -1.46 32.09
CA CYS A 195 1.16 -1.73 32.68
C CYS A 195 0.79 -3.22 32.66
N ASN A 196 1.72 -4.11 32.27
CA ASN A 196 1.48 -5.53 32.05
C ASN A 196 0.19 -5.81 31.26
N GLY A 197 -0.04 -5.08 30.17
CA GLY A 197 -1.24 -5.26 29.34
C GLY A 197 -2.53 -4.62 29.87
N LYS A 198 -2.55 -4.08 31.09
CA LYS A 198 -3.77 -3.53 31.71
C LYS A 198 -4.21 -2.18 31.16
N GLY A 199 -3.29 -1.39 30.62
CA GLY A 199 -3.56 -0.01 30.16
C GLY A 199 -3.48 1.06 31.26
N TYR A 200 -3.33 0.68 32.52
CA TYR A 200 -3.26 1.59 33.68
C TYR A 200 -2.27 1.08 34.75
N HIS A 201 -1.87 1.99 35.64
CA HIS A 201 -1.08 1.70 36.85
C HIS A 201 -1.96 1.47 38.07
#